data_AF-A0A4S4NRL2-F1
#
_entry.id   AF-A0A4S4NRL2-F1
#
_cell.length_a   1.000
_cell.length_b   1.000
_cell.length_c   1.000
_cell.angle_alpha   90.00
_cell.angle_beta   90.00
_cell.angle_gamma   90.00
#
_symmetry.space_group_name_H-M   'P 1'
#
loop_
_entity.id
_entity.type
_entity.pdbx_description
1 polymer ?
#
loop_
_entity_poly.entity_id
_entity_poly.type
_entity_poly.pdbx_seq_one_letter_code
_entity_poly.pdbx_strand_id
1 'polypeptide(L)'
;MSRFPLRIAPALAALFLIAVAVASCVFVQDRYTFLPPGPYRGVLELEYNPIVPNPKGEPIAEKVNLEFDEVTEGQLPFTFDVVYETDTTFHLVIHNGEEEIVVPAKDIQAGRDQSVGRDTLRIDFPVYDTHISAYHEENVIEGVWVVHYRDNYRIPFKAYFGKDFRFTPLQKPPAADLSGQWAVTFAGDATEDPYPGVAEFRQEGNKLTGTIRTETGDYRYLEGTVQANKAYLSVFDGSHAFLFEALIRDDGSLTGTFRSGRHYITDWTAVRDDDAELTSPDELTRLREDVPLAFAFPDVNGDTLRLEDLQGPKIVQLFGTWCPNCRDETNFLQEYLANNDTGDLQVVALAFERYGATDERSRAAVRRYQENMGVGWPVLLAASNDKREASRALPMLNKVISYPTLLFVDRDNRVVRIHTGFNGPATSKYAAFKESFDETIEELISGK
;
A
#
# COMPACT_ATOMS: atom_id res chain seq x y z
N MET A 1 55.89 -72.33 10.63
CA MET A 1 56.38 -71.03 11.14
C MET A 1 56.49 -70.13 9.92
N SER A 2 55.68 -69.09 9.72
CA SER A 2 55.71 -67.82 10.44
C SER A 2 54.37 -67.08 10.34
N ARG A 3 53.89 -66.56 11.47
CA ARG A 3 52.80 -65.57 11.54
C ARG A 3 53.41 -64.18 11.29
N PHE A 4 52.79 -63.38 10.42
CA PHE A 4 52.98 -61.91 10.40
C PHE A 4 51.64 -61.24 10.73
N PRO A 5 51.61 -60.14 11.52
CA PRO A 5 50.38 -59.66 12.13
C PRO A 5 49.67 -58.63 11.26
N LEU A 6 48.41 -58.91 10.97
CA LEU A 6 47.44 -57.98 10.39
C LEU A 6 46.97 -56.99 11.47
N ARG A 7 47.74 -55.92 11.74
CA ARG A 7 47.37 -54.90 12.76
C ARG A 7 47.57 -53.45 12.32
N ILE A 8 47.51 -53.16 11.02
CA ILE A 8 47.65 -51.79 10.50
C ILE A 8 46.31 -51.22 9.97
N ALA A 9 45.34 -52.07 9.65
CA ALA A 9 44.07 -51.67 9.05
C ALA A 9 43.16 -50.74 9.91
N PRO A 10 42.98 -50.94 11.23
CA PRO A 10 42.04 -50.11 11.99
C PRO A 10 42.58 -48.70 12.29
N ALA A 11 43.90 -48.53 12.37
CA ALA A 11 44.53 -47.24 12.62
C ALA A 11 44.48 -46.30 11.40
N LEU A 12 44.67 -46.84 10.19
CA LEU A 12 44.51 -46.07 8.95
C LEU A 12 43.04 -45.69 8.69
N ALA A 13 42.09 -46.58 8.99
CA ALA A 13 40.67 -46.28 8.87
C ALA A 13 40.23 -45.18 9.85
N ALA A 14 40.74 -45.20 11.09
CA ALA A 14 40.49 -44.16 12.07
C ALA A 14 41.12 -42.81 11.68
N LEU A 15 42.35 -42.80 11.16
CA LEU A 15 42.99 -41.59 10.64
C LEU A 15 42.25 -41.02 9.41
N PHE A 16 41.72 -41.87 8.54
CA PHE A 16 40.93 -41.45 7.39
C PHE A 16 39.57 -40.87 7.79
N LEU A 17 38.89 -41.47 8.77
CA LEU A 17 37.64 -40.94 9.34
C LEU A 17 37.86 -39.60 10.07
N ILE A 18 38.96 -39.46 10.80
CA ILE A 18 39.33 -38.18 11.41
C ILE A 18 39.63 -37.16 10.30
N ALA A 19 40.44 -37.50 9.29
CA ALA A 19 40.74 -36.61 8.18
C ALA A 19 39.49 -36.15 7.40
N VAL A 20 38.50 -37.04 7.20
CA VAL A 20 37.20 -36.69 6.58
C VAL A 20 36.37 -35.79 7.50
N ALA A 21 36.42 -36.00 8.83
CA ALA A 21 35.75 -35.13 9.80
C ALA A 21 36.43 -33.76 9.99
N VAL A 22 37.75 -33.62 9.72
CA VAL A 22 38.42 -32.30 9.69
C VAL A 22 38.33 -31.62 8.32
N ALA A 23 38.09 -32.37 7.24
CA ALA A 23 37.95 -31.85 5.88
C ALA A 23 36.51 -31.47 5.51
N SER A 24 35.51 -31.81 6.33
CA SER A 24 34.18 -31.20 6.24
C SER A 24 34.24 -29.77 6.77
N CYS A 25 34.90 -28.89 6.04
CA CYS A 25 34.63 -27.46 6.14
C CYS A 25 33.16 -27.27 5.79
N VAL A 26 32.32 -27.06 6.82
CA VAL A 26 31.00 -26.48 6.62
C VAL A 26 31.25 -25.08 6.07
N PHE A 27 31.22 -24.96 4.75
CA PHE A 27 31.15 -23.66 4.10
C PHE A 27 29.77 -23.11 4.40
N VAL A 28 29.68 -22.21 5.39
CA VAL A 28 28.52 -21.33 5.54
C VAL A 28 28.55 -20.41 4.32
N GLN A 29 27.70 -20.73 3.33
CA GLN A 29 27.79 -20.15 2.00
C GLN A 29 27.20 -18.73 1.92
N ASP A 30 26.41 -18.32 2.91
CA ASP A 30 25.91 -16.94 3.00
C ASP A 30 26.31 -16.33 4.35
N ARG A 31 27.22 -15.36 4.30
CA ARG A 31 27.53 -14.49 5.45
C ARG A 31 26.59 -13.30 5.38
N TYR A 32 25.53 -13.33 6.15
CA TYR A 32 24.73 -12.13 6.42
C TYR A 32 25.21 -11.49 7.73
N THR A 33 25.27 -10.17 7.78
CA THR A 33 25.83 -9.45 8.94
C THR A 33 24.80 -8.92 9.92
N PHE A 34 23.50 -8.98 9.60
CA PHE A 34 22.47 -8.32 10.41
C PHE A 34 21.15 -9.11 10.53
N LEU A 35 20.30 -9.12 9.50
CA LEU A 35 19.06 -9.91 9.48
C LEU A 35 19.29 -11.24 8.76
N PRO A 36 18.75 -12.37 9.22
CA PRO A 36 18.65 -13.57 8.41
C PRO A 36 17.98 -13.29 7.03
N PRO A 37 18.56 -13.73 5.89
CA PRO A 37 17.92 -13.61 4.59
C PRO A 37 16.71 -14.56 4.47
N GLY A 38 15.70 -14.14 3.71
CA GLY A 38 14.48 -14.91 3.44
C GLY A 38 13.23 -14.34 4.14
N PRO A 39 12.21 -15.19 4.38
CA PRO A 39 10.86 -14.72 4.64
C PRO A 39 10.63 -14.29 6.09
N TYR A 40 9.88 -13.21 6.23
CA TYR A 40 9.37 -12.69 7.48
C TYR A 40 7.87 -12.49 7.43
N ARG A 41 7.21 -12.80 8.55
CA ARG A 41 5.83 -12.40 8.80
C ARG A 41 5.81 -11.18 9.72
N GLY A 42 5.53 -10.02 9.14
CA GLY A 42 5.25 -8.77 9.83
C GLY A 42 3.83 -8.71 10.38
N VAL A 43 3.66 -7.96 11.47
CA VAL A 43 2.37 -7.73 12.14
C VAL A 43 2.35 -6.30 12.66
N LEU A 44 1.26 -5.58 12.35
CA LEU A 44 0.88 -4.32 12.97
C LEU A 44 -0.25 -4.57 13.97
N GLU A 45 -0.07 -4.17 15.22
CA GLU A 45 -1.09 -4.32 16.27
C GLU A 45 -2.07 -3.14 16.23
N LEU A 46 -3.18 -3.29 15.50
CA LEU A 46 -4.19 -2.25 15.32
C LEU A 46 -5.07 -2.05 16.56
N GLU A 47 -5.24 -3.10 17.36
CA GLU A 47 -5.81 -2.99 18.70
C GLU A 47 -4.72 -3.05 19.76
N TYR A 48 -4.73 -2.04 20.65
CA TYR A 48 -3.93 -2.13 21.87
C TYR A 48 -4.69 -3.03 22.83
N ASN A 49 -4.26 -4.28 22.93
CA ASN A 49 -4.64 -5.18 24.02
C ASN A 49 -3.52 -5.11 25.08
N PRO A 50 -3.50 -4.10 25.97
CA PRO A 50 -2.78 -4.30 27.19
C PRO A 50 -3.49 -5.48 27.85
N ILE A 51 -2.75 -6.47 28.31
CA ILE A 51 -3.30 -7.41 29.28
C ILE A 51 -3.74 -6.53 30.47
N VAL A 52 -5.01 -6.13 30.51
CA VAL A 52 -5.59 -5.46 31.65
C VAL A 52 -5.81 -6.58 32.64
N PRO A 53 -5.08 -6.65 33.77
CA PRO A 53 -5.47 -7.56 34.83
C PRO A 53 -6.88 -7.15 35.20
N ASN A 54 -7.90 -7.96 34.91
CA ASN A 54 -9.29 -7.69 35.29
C ASN A 54 -9.44 -8.06 36.78
N PRO A 55 -9.22 -7.13 37.72
CA PRO A 55 -9.10 -7.46 39.13
C PRO A 55 -10.49 -7.66 39.76
N LYS A 56 -11.56 -7.32 39.03
CA LYS A 56 -12.94 -7.23 39.53
C LYS A 56 -13.96 -8.06 38.75
N GLY A 57 -13.54 -8.73 37.67
CA GLY A 57 -14.42 -9.64 36.91
C GLY A 57 -15.61 -8.95 36.25
N GLU A 58 -15.54 -7.65 35.96
CA GLU A 58 -16.66 -6.95 35.30
C GLU A 58 -16.75 -7.37 33.82
N PRO A 59 -17.97 -7.56 33.27
CA PRO A 59 -18.16 -7.93 31.87
C PRO A 59 -17.69 -6.80 30.95
N ILE A 60 -16.86 -7.14 29.96
CA ILE A 60 -16.44 -6.23 28.89
C ILE A 60 -17.62 -6.14 27.91
N ALA A 61 -17.92 -4.95 27.39
CA ALA A 61 -18.97 -4.78 26.39
C ALA A 61 -18.74 -5.74 25.21
N GLU A 62 -19.74 -6.58 24.90
CA GLU A 62 -19.73 -7.51 23.77
C GLU A 62 -19.50 -6.72 22.48
N LYS A 63 -18.27 -6.77 21.96
CA LYS A 63 -18.06 -6.65 20.51
C LYS A 63 -18.84 -7.81 19.89
N VAL A 64 -19.59 -7.53 18.83
CA VAL A 64 -20.38 -8.47 18.02
C VAL A 64 -19.75 -9.87 18.10
N ASN A 65 -20.47 -10.89 18.57
CA ASN A 65 -20.01 -12.28 18.83
C ASN A 65 -19.12 -12.89 17.72
N LEU A 66 -17.88 -12.42 17.63
CA LEU A 66 -16.88 -12.78 16.66
C LEU A 66 -15.69 -13.25 17.49
N GLU A 67 -15.78 -14.44 18.08
CA GLU A 67 -14.59 -15.08 18.61
C GLU A 67 -13.74 -15.53 17.41
N PHE A 68 -12.58 -14.89 17.22
CA PHE A 68 -11.65 -15.20 16.15
C PHE A 68 -10.58 -16.19 16.65
N ASP A 69 -10.94 -17.48 16.72
CA ASP A 69 -10.00 -18.52 17.18
C ASP A 69 -8.79 -18.72 16.24
N GLU A 70 -8.90 -18.34 14.97
CA GLU A 70 -7.93 -18.65 13.92
C GLU A 70 -6.87 -17.55 13.67
N VAL A 71 -7.18 -16.31 14.07
CA VAL A 71 -6.32 -15.13 13.91
C VAL A 71 -6.41 -14.27 15.16
N THR A 72 -5.32 -13.61 15.54
CA THR A 72 -5.37 -12.67 16.65
C THR A 72 -6.16 -11.43 16.26
N GLU A 73 -7.25 -11.13 16.97
CA GLU A 73 -8.07 -9.94 16.77
C GLU A 73 -7.23 -8.66 16.67
N GLY A 74 -7.53 -7.83 15.66
CA GLY A 74 -6.89 -6.54 15.50
C GLY A 74 -5.40 -6.59 15.14
N GLN A 75 -4.87 -7.75 14.72
CA GLN A 75 -3.53 -7.83 14.12
C GLN A 75 -3.63 -7.78 12.60
N LEU A 76 -2.93 -6.83 11.99
CA LEU A 76 -2.76 -6.76 10.55
C LEU A 76 -1.44 -7.43 10.17
N PRO A 77 -1.47 -8.65 9.60
CA PRO A 77 -0.26 -9.30 9.11
C PRO A 77 0.10 -8.86 7.69
N PHE A 78 1.39 -8.91 7.38
CA PHE A 78 1.92 -8.84 6.01
C PHE A 78 3.20 -9.66 5.94
N THR A 79 3.63 -10.04 4.75
CA THR A 79 4.88 -10.79 4.55
C THR A 79 5.89 -9.94 3.80
N PHE A 80 7.16 -10.19 4.06
CA PHE A 80 8.25 -9.57 3.32
C PHE A 80 9.48 -10.47 3.31
N ASP A 81 10.34 -10.33 2.31
CA ASP A 81 11.64 -10.99 2.25
C ASP A 81 12.77 -10.01 2.55
N VAL A 82 13.82 -10.50 3.21
CA VAL A 82 15.13 -9.84 3.32
C VAL A 82 16.03 -10.39 2.23
N VAL A 83 16.51 -9.51 1.34
CA VAL A 83 17.35 -9.89 0.20
C VAL A 83 18.66 -9.09 0.23
N TYR A 84 19.78 -9.79 0.40
CA TYR A 84 21.10 -9.17 0.43
C TYR A 84 21.61 -8.82 -0.97
N GLU A 85 22.14 -7.60 -1.11
CA GLU A 85 22.79 -7.09 -2.32
C GLU A 85 24.32 -7.24 -2.23
N THR A 86 24.85 -7.13 -1.01
CA THR A 86 26.24 -7.37 -0.64
C THR A 86 26.28 -8.12 0.69
N ASP A 87 27.44 -8.39 1.29
CA ASP A 87 27.50 -9.00 2.63
C ASP A 87 26.87 -8.11 3.72
N THR A 88 26.76 -6.79 3.49
CA THR A 88 26.36 -5.80 4.51
C THR A 88 25.12 -4.99 4.16
N THR A 89 24.72 -4.96 2.88
CA THR A 89 23.55 -4.21 2.41
C THR A 89 22.48 -5.16 1.92
N PHE A 90 21.23 -4.82 2.21
CA PHE A 90 20.07 -5.60 1.83
C PHE A 90 18.90 -4.66 1.54
N HIS A 91 17.97 -5.11 0.71
CA HIS A 91 16.66 -4.51 0.53
C HIS A 91 15.57 -5.42 1.11
N LEU A 92 14.37 -4.87 1.27
CA LEU A 92 13.18 -5.66 1.60
C LEU A 92 12.26 -5.76 0.39
N VAL A 93 11.58 -6.88 0.25
CA VAL A 93 10.47 -7.05 -0.70
C VAL A 93 9.21 -7.30 0.09
N ILE A 94 8.33 -6.29 0.22
CA ILE A 94 7.03 -6.45 0.88
C ILE A 94 6.05 -7.04 -0.13
N HIS A 95 5.32 -8.07 0.30
CA HIS A 95 4.38 -8.80 -0.54
C HIS A 95 2.94 -8.38 -0.22
N ASN A 96 2.14 -8.10 -1.24
CA ASN A 96 0.72 -7.79 -1.15
C ASN A 96 -0.02 -8.44 -2.33
N GLY A 97 -0.38 -9.73 -2.20
CA GLY A 97 -1.06 -10.45 -3.27
C GLY A 97 -0.18 -10.57 -4.50
N GLU A 98 -0.52 -9.84 -5.56
CA GLU A 98 0.25 -9.80 -6.82
C GLU A 98 1.26 -8.64 -6.86
N GLU A 99 1.22 -7.72 -5.89
CA GLU A 99 2.17 -6.61 -5.78
C GLU A 99 3.37 -6.96 -4.91
N GLU A 100 4.56 -6.63 -5.42
CA GLU A 100 5.80 -6.61 -4.67
C GLU A 100 6.30 -5.16 -4.53
N ILE A 101 6.58 -4.73 -3.31
CA ILE A 101 7.10 -3.40 -3.01
C ILE A 101 8.53 -3.54 -2.52
N VAL A 102 9.48 -3.05 -3.32
CA VAL A 102 10.90 -3.03 -2.95
C VAL A 102 11.19 -1.82 -2.08
N VAL A 103 11.67 -2.05 -0.86
CA VAL A 103 12.27 -1.02 -0.01
C VAL A 103 13.79 -1.09 -0.20
N PRO A 104 14.39 -0.16 -0.95
CA PRO A 104 15.80 -0.26 -1.34
C PRO A 104 16.74 -0.08 -0.16
N ALA A 105 17.96 -0.61 -0.26
CA ALA A 105 18.96 -0.55 0.79
C ALA A 105 19.25 0.87 1.30
N LYS A 106 19.12 1.90 0.44
CA LYS A 106 19.31 3.32 0.82
C LYS A 106 18.28 3.81 1.87
N ASP A 107 17.12 3.17 1.96
CA ASP A 107 16.03 3.53 2.87
C ASP A 107 16.01 2.62 4.12
N ILE A 108 17.05 1.80 4.31
CA ILE A 108 17.20 0.89 5.45
C ILE A 108 18.46 1.24 6.22
N GLN A 109 18.32 1.47 7.52
CA GLN A 109 19.43 1.73 8.43
C GLN A 109 19.47 0.64 9.49
N ALA A 110 20.45 -0.25 9.37
CA ALA A 110 20.76 -1.28 10.35
C ALA A 110 21.98 -0.85 11.17
N GLY A 111 21.92 -1.01 12.49
CA GLY A 111 22.98 -0.58 13.37
C GLY A 111 22.90 -1.21 14.75
N ARG A 112 23.62 -0.63 15.71
CA ARG A 112 23.63 -1.07 17.09
C ARG A 112 23.63 0.10 18.04
N ASP A 113 22.67 0.14 18.95
CA ASP A 113 22.66 1.08 20.05
C ASP A 113 23.62 0.59 21.14
N GLN A 114 24.75 1.27 21.29
CA GLN A 114 25.77 0.93 22.26
C GLN A 114 25.34 1.14 23.72
N SER A 115 24.34 2.00 23.97
CA SER A 115 23.88 2.32 25.33
C SER A 115 23.04 1.20 25.94
N VAL A 116 22.22 0.54 25.12
CA VAL A 116 21.36 -0.59 25.52
C VAL A 116 21.86 -1.94 25.00
N GLY A 117 22.90 -1.95 24.15
CA GLY A 117 23.53 -3.15 23.63
C GLY A 117 22.72 -3.91 22.57
N ARG A 118 21.67 -3.28 22.01
CA ARG A 118 20.70 -3.88 21.08
C ARG A 118 20.93 -3.46 19.64
N ASP A 119 20.64 -4.36 18.73
CA ASP A 119 20.67 -4.09 17.30
C ASP A 119 19.44 -3.29 16.90
N THR A 120 19.65 -2.20 16.16
CA THR A 120 18.61 -1.25 15.74
C THR A 120 18.35 -1.37 14.25
N LEU A 121 17.08 -1.25 13.88
CA LEU A 121 16.63 -1.26 12.50
C LEU A 121 15.66 -0.10 12.28
N ARG A 122 15.92 0.68 11.23
CA ARG A 122 14.99 1.66 10.71
C ARG A 122 14.73 1.37 9.23
N ILE A 123 13.46 1.32 8.86
CA ILE A 123 12.98 1.11 7.49
C ILE A 123 12.12 2.33 7.13
N ASP A 124 12.62 3.19 6.27
CA ASP A 124 11.93 4.41 5.86
C ASP A 124 11.01 4.13 4.66
N PHE A 125 9.85 4.79 4.62
CA PHE A 125 8.98 4.86 3.44
C PHE A 125 8.89 6.34 3.01
N PRO A 126 9.93 6.87 2.36
CA PRO A 126 10.14 8.32 2.25
C PRO A 126 9.02 9.05 1.52
N VAL A 127 8.41 8.41 0.52
CA VAL A 127 7.29 8.97 -0.25
C VAL A 127 6.05 9.16 0.62
N TYR A 128 5.84 8.29 1.60
CA TYR A 128 4.63 8.29 2.44
C TYR A 128 4.80 9.00 3.78
N ASP A 129 6.00 9.46 4.08
CA ASP A 129 6.36 10.12 5.33
C ASP A 129 6.04 9.24 6.56
N THR A 130 6.42 7.97 6.45
CA THR A 130 6.32 6.98 7.51
C THR A 130 7.62 6.19 7.63
N HIS A 131 7.82 5.51 8.76
CA HIS A 131 8.94 4.58 8.92
C HIS A 131 8.64 3.52 9.97
N ILE A 132 9.31 2.37 9.89
CA ILE A 132 9.42 1.42 10.99
C ILE A 132 10.70 1.73 11.76
N SER A 133 10.61 1.77 13.09
CA SER A 133 11.73 1.89 14.01
C SER A 133 11.67 0.73 15.00
N ALA A 134 12.67 -0.13 14.99
CA ALA A 134 12.64 -1.40 15.68
C ALA A 134 14.00 -1.81 16.24
N TYR A 135 13.96 -2.77 17.17
CA TYR A 135 15.09 -3.57 17.59
C TYR A 135 15.02 -4.95 16.96
N HIS A 136 16.19 -5.55 16.72
CA HIS A 136 16.30 -6.92 16.25
C HIS A 136 16.98 -7.77 17.33
N GLU A 137 16.34 -8.89 17.70
CA GLU A 137 16.91 -9.91 18.58
C GLU A 137 16.61 -11.29 17.99
N GLU A 138 17.65 -12.02 17.63
CA GLU A 138 17.60 -13.38 17.05
C GLU A 138 16.73 -13.50 15.79
N ASN A 139 15.48 -13.96 15.94
CA ASN A 139 14.52 -14.22 14.87
C ASN A 139 13.33 -13.27 14.92
N VAL A 140 13.40 -12.24 15.76
CA VAL A 140 12.30 -11.30 16.03
C VAL A 140 12.77 -9.88 15.81
N ILE A 141 11.95 -9.11 15.09
CA ILE A 141 12.05 -7.66 14.99
C ILE A 141 10.88 -7.08 15.76
N GLU A 142 11.12 -6.18 16.72
CA GLU A 142 10.07 -5.55 17.51
C GLU A 142 10.27 -4.05 17.56
N GLY A 143 9.20 -3.29 17.31
CA GLY A 143 9.26 -1.85 17.23
C GLY A 143 7.92 -1.22 16.98
N VAL A 144 7.92 -0.17 16.18
CA VAL A 144 6.73 0.58 15.80
C VAL A 144 6.80 1.02 14.35
N TRP A 145 5.64 1.08 13.71
CA TRP A 145 5.43 1.90 12.53
C TRP A 145 4.95 3.29 12.97
N VAL A 146 5.64 4.34 12.50
CA VAL A 146 5.44 5.73 12.89
C VAL A 146 4.94 6.52 11.68
N VAL A 147 3.89 7.29 11.89
CA VAL A 147 3.23 8.11 10.87
C VAL A 147 3.39 9.58 11.24
N HIS A 148 4.21 10.32 10.50
CA HIS A 148 4.64 11.67 10.93
C HIS A 148 3.60 12.76 10.72
N TYR A 149 2.70 12.57 9.75
CA TYR A 149 1.63 13.52 9.42
C TYR A 149 0.40 13.40 10.34
N ARG A 150 0.44 12.52 11.33
CA ARG A 150 -0.59 12.38 12.37
C ARG A 150 0.03 12.62 13.73
N ASP A 151 -0.71 13.28 14.61
CA ASP A 151 -0.21 13.62 15.94
C ASP A 151 0.09 12.37 16.77
N ASN A 152 1.37 12.22 17.16
CA ASN A 152 1.91 11.12 17.96
C ASN A 152 1.41 9.72 17.54
N TYR A 153 1.23 9.49 16.24
CA TYR A 153 0.59 8.29 15.75
C TYR A 153 1.59 7.17 15.47
N ARG A 154 1.45 6.07 16.21
CA ARG A 154 2.34 4.90 16.14
C ARG A 154 1.54 3.62 16.30
N ILE A 155 1.91 2.60 15.53
CA ILE A 155 1.35 1.25 15.60
C ILE A 155 2.46 0.29 16.00
N PRO A 156 2.31 -0.52 17.07
CA PRO A 156 3.29 -1.55 17.41
C PRO A 156 3.51 -2.49 16.23
N PHE A 157 4.78 -2.79 15.96
CA PHE A 157 5.24 -3.64 14.86
C PHE A 157 6.04 -4.81 15.41
N LYS A 158 5.74 -6.02 14.91
CA LYS A 158 6.53 -7.22 15.16
C LYS A 158 6.77 -7.96 13.85
N ALA A 159 7.94 -8.53 13.65
CA ALA A 159 8.18 -9.47 12.57
C ALA A 159 8.91 -10.71 13.05
N TYR A 160 8.59 -11.84 12.43
CA TYR A 160 9.12 -13.16 12.79
C TYR A 160 9.78 -13.80 11.57
N PHE A 161 11.06 -14.13 11.68
CA PHE A 161 11.81 -14.83 10.65
C PHE A 161 11.28 -16.26 10.43
N GLY A 162 11.37 -16.76 9.19
CA GLY A 162 11.05 -18.13 8.82
C GLY A 162 9.55 -18.42 8.79
N LYS A 163 8.71 -17.39 8.75
CA LYS A 163 7.24 -17.51 8.62
C LYS A 163 6.80 -16.95 7.27
N ASP A 164 6.35 -17.85 6.40
CA ASP A 164 5.94 -17.58 5.02
C ASP A 164 4.42 -17.47 4.84
N PHE A 165 3.63 -17.61 5.92
CA PHE A 165 2.18 -17.44 5.91
C PHE A 165 1.77 -16.04 6.38
N ARG A 166 0.72 -15.47 5.80
CA ARG A 166 0.16 -14.16 6.20
C ARG A 166 -0.69 -14.25 7.47
N PHE A 167 -1.87 -14.88 7.41
CA PHE A 167 -2.76 -14.93 8.56
C PHE A 167 -2.50 -16.11 9.48
N THR A 168 -2.66 -17.32 8.98
CA THR A 168 -2.57 -18.57 9.74
C THR A 168 -2.04 -19.70 8.85
N PRO A 169 -1.26 -20.67 9.37
CA PRO A 169 -0.87 -21.86 8.61
C PRO A 169 -2.01 -22.90 8.55
N LEU A 170 -3.10 -22.68 9.29
CA LEU A 170 -4.27 -23.56 9.27
C LEU A 170 -4.93 -23.56 7.88
N GLN A 171 -5.54 -24.70 7.54
CA GLN A 171 -6.20 -24.93 6.26
C GLN A 171 -7.58 -25.57 6.51
N LYS A 172 -8.46 -24.85 7.23
CA LYS A 172 -9.84 -25.30 7.46
C LYS A 172 -10.59 -25.20 6.12
N PRO A 173 -11.26 -26.26 5.64
CA PRO A 173 -12.00 -26.20 4.38
C PRO A 173 -12.93 -24.98 4.32
N PRO A 174 -12.83 -24.12 3.30
CA PRO A 174 -13.73 -22.97 3.14
C PRO A 174 -15.19 -23.40 3.08
N ALA A 175 -16.06 -22.65 3.76
CA ALA A 175 -17.51 -22.89 3.74
C ALA A 175 -18.15 -22.48 2.40
N ALA A 176 -17.51 -21.55 1.67
CA ALA A 176 -17.91 -21.10 0.36
C ALA A 176 -16.69 -20.66 -0.48
N ASP A 177 -16.90 -20.56 -1.79
CA ASP A 177 -16.01 -19.88 -2.72
C ASP A 177 -16.43 -18.41 -2.84
N LEU A 178 -15.51 -17.50 -2.51
CA LEU A 178 -15.73 -16.06 -2.51
C LEU A 178 -15.32 -15.41 -3.83
N SER A 179 -14.80 -16.16 -4.80
CA SER A 179 -14.42 -15.64 -6.11
C SER A 179 -15.59 -14.94 -6.80
N GLY A 180 -15.33 -13.81 -7.46
CA GLY A 180 -16.32 -13.03 -8.19
C GLY A 180 -16.47 -11.60 -7.66
N GLN A 181 -17.51 -10.93 -8.15
CA GLN A 181 -17.79 -9.54 -7.83
C GLN A 181 -18.85 -9.41 -6.74
N TRP A 182 -18.67 -8.43 -5.87
CA TRP A 182 -19.57 -8.16 -4.76
C TRP A 182 -19.91 -6.67 -4.67
N ALA A 183 -21.19 -6.34 -4.54
CA ALA A 183 -21.63 -5.03 -4.13
C ALA A 183 -21.37 -4.88 -2.63
N VAL A 184 -20.54 -3.91 -2.24
CA VAL A 184 -20.13 -3.63 -0.87
C VAL A 184 -20.82 -2.36 -0.37
N THR A 185 -21.24 -2.36 0.88
CA THR A 185 -21.65 -1.14 1.59
C THR A 185 -20.84 -1.01 2.86
N PHE A 186 -20.09 0.08 2.97
CA PHE A 186 -19.42 0.49 4.20
C PHE A 186 -20.37 1.35 5.03
N ALA A 187 -20.46 1.09 6.32
CA ALA A 187 -21.35 1.83 7.21
C ALA A 187 -20.85 3.27 7.49
N GLY A 188 -19.58 3.56 7.20
CA GLY A 188 -18.93 4.79 7.60
C GLY A 188 -18.63 4.84 9.10
N ASP A 189 -18.44 6.05 9.64
CA ASP A 189 -18.25 6.30 11.07
C ASP A 189 -18.96 7.59 11.52
N ALA A 190 -18.62 8.15 12.68
CA ALA A 190 -19.25 9.40 13.14
C ALA A 190 -18.94 10.63 12.26
N THR A 191 -17.97 10.52 11.35
CA THR A 191 -17.44 11.59 10.50
C THR A 191 -17.59 11.32 9.00
N GLU A 192 -17.97 10.09 8.63
CA GLU A 192 -18.12 9.64 7.26
C GLU A 192 -19.47 8.93 7.09
N ASP A 193 -20.28 9.40 6.13
CA ASP A 193 -21.54 8.76 5.77
C ASP A 193 -21.29 7.37 5.15
N PRO A 194 -22.29 6.45 5.16
CA PRO A 194 -22.18 5.20 4.44
C PRO A 194 -21.85 5.39 2.96
N TYR A 195 -20.97 4.56 2.42
CA TYR A 195 -20.51 4.65 1.03
C TYR A 195 -20.44 3.28 0.34
N PRO A 196 -20.66 3.25 -0.99
CA PRO A 196 -20.61 2.02 -1.75
C PRO A 196 -19.17 1.61 -2.09
N GLY A 197 -18.99 0.31 -2.30
CA GLY A 197 -17.80 -0.27 -2.89
C GLY A 197 -18.14 -1.43 -3.81
N VAL A 198 -17.18 -1.86 -4.61
CA VAL A 198 -17.27 -3.10 -5.40
C VAL A 198 -16.02 -3.92 -5.14
N ALA A 199 -16.18 -5.10 -4.54
CA ALA A 199 -15.09 -6.02 -4.30
C ALA A 199 -14.93 -6.99 -5.48
N GLU A 200 -13.68 -7.25 -5.85
CA GLU A 200 -13.29 -8.21 -6.88
C GLU A 200 -12.37 -9.23 -6.21
N PHE A 201 -12.89 -10.42 -5.93
CA PHE A 201 -12.16 -11.47 -5.22
C PHE A 201 -11.82 -12.64 -6.13
N ARG A 202 -10.67 -13.26 -5.85
CA ARG A 202 -10.20 -14.50 -6.44
C ARG A 202 -9.76 -15.44 -5.32
N GLN A 203 -10.30 -16.64 -5.30
CA GLN A 203 -9.99 -17.64 -4.28
C GLN A 203 -9.40 -18.90 -4.92
N GLU A 204 -8.32 -19.39 -4.32
CA GLU A 204 -7.69 -20.67 -4.66
C GLU A 204 -7.53 -21.50 -3.39
N GLY A 205 -8.48 -22.43 -3.17
CA GLY A 205 -8.56 -23.15 -1.90
C GLY A 205 -8.80 -22.17 -0.74
N ASN A 206 -7.88 -22.13 0.22
CA ASN A 206 -7.92 -21.18 1.33
C ASN A 206 -7.28 -19.82 1.01
N LYS A 207 -6.52 -19.69 -0.08
CA LYS A 207 -5.89 -18.40 -0.44
C LYS A 207 -6.95 -17.48 -1.03
N LEU A 208 -7.03 -16.25 -0.53
CA LEU A 208 -7.93 -15.22 -1.03
C LEU A 208 -7.10 -14.00 -1.43
N THR A 209 -7.33 -13.50 -2.62
CA THR A 209 -6.74 -12.25 -3.13
C THR A 209 -7.82 -11.39 -3.76
N GLY A 210 -7.58 -10.10 -3.86
CA GLY A 210 -8.48 -9.22 -4.61
C GLY A 210 -8.28 -7.76 -4.31
N THR A 211 -9.29 -6.96 -4.61
CA THR A 211 -9.33 -5.53 -4.29
C THR A 211 -10.76 -5.10 -4.00
N ILE A 212 -10.91 -3.89 -3.46
CA ILE A 212 -12.19 -3.23 -3.31
C ILE A 212 -12.07 -1.84 -3.93
N ARG A 213 -12.90 -1.55 -4.92
CA ARG A 213 -13.07 -0.23 -5.50
C ARG A 213 -14.09 0.56 -4.69
N THR A 214 -13.83 1.84 -4.53
CA THR A 214 -14.78 2.85 -4.04
C THR A 214 -14.89 3.98 -5.06
N GLU A 215 -15.80 4.93 -4.85
CA GLU A 215 -15.90 6.09 -5.76
C GLU A 215 -14.63 6.96 -5.78
N THR A 216 -13.72 6.79 -4.83
CA THR A 216 -12.49 7.60 -4.72
C THR A 216 -11.23 6.88 -5.20
N GLY A 217 -11.34 5.59 -5.53
CA GLY A 217 -10.23 4.74 -5.98
C GLY A 217 -10.31 3.33 -5.36
N ASP A 218 -9.29 2.53 -5.62
CA ASP A 218 -9.19 1.15 -5.12
C ASP A 218 -8.32 1.01 -3.86
N TYR A 219 -8.53 -0.11 -3.15
CA TYR A 219 -7.79 -0.50 -1.95
C TYR A 219 -6.56 -1.36 -2.24
N ARG A 220 -6.03 -1.26 -3.46
CA ARG A 220 -4.85 -1.99 -3.94
C ARG A 220 -4.99 -3.50 -3.81
N TYR A 221 -3.86 -4.19 -3.79
CA TYR A 221 -3.75 -5.64 -3.79
C TYR A 221 -3.93 -6.20 -2.37
N LEU A 222 -5.11 -6.71 -2.08
CA LEU A 222 -5.43 -7.39 -0.84
C LEU A 222 -5.04 -8.86 -0.92
N GLU A 223 -4.43 -9.39 0.15
CA GLU A 223 -4.16 -10.82 0.29
C GLU A 223 -4.58 -11.33 1.66
N GLY A 224 -5.06 -12.57 1.69
CA GLY A 224 -5.33 -13.28 2.92
C GLY A 224 -5.91 -14.66 2.69
N THR A 225 -6.91 -15.03 3.49
CA THR A 225 -7.38 -16.41 3.56
C THR A 225 -8.85 -16.56 3.92
N VAL A 226 -9.47 -17.64 3.45
CA VAL A 226 -10.76 -18.14 3.94
C VAL A 226 -10.52 -19.35 4.84
N GLN A 227 -11.10 -19.37 6.02
CA GLN A 227 -11.00 -20.44 7.01
C GLN A 227 -12.39 -20.77 7.54
N ALA A 228 -12.93 -21.94 7.17
CA ALA A 228 -14.34 -22.26 7.41
C ALA A 228 -15.25 -21.12 6.90
N ASN A 229 -16.05 -20.50 7.77
CA ASN A 229 -16.97 -19.42 7.43
C ASN A 229 -16.38 -18.01 7.68
N LYS A 230 -15.05 -17.87 7.80
CA LYS A 230 -14.38 -16.59 8.05
C LYS A 230 -13.44 -16.25 6.91
N ALA A 231 -13.39 -14.99 6.52
CA ALA A 231 -12.48 -14.46 5.51
C ALA A 231 -11.65 -13.31 6.07
N TYR A 232 -10.38 -13.26 5.69
CA TYR A 232 -9.42 -12.26 6.13
C TYR A 232 -8.62 -11.74 4.95
N LEU A 233 -8.40 -10.44 4.90
CA LEU A 233 -7.57 -9.79 3.88
C LEU A 233 -6.80 -8.65 4.53
N SER A 234 -5.56 -8.42 4.11
CA SER A 234 -4.78 -7.26 4.53
C SER A 234 -3.88 -6.74 3.40
N VAL A 235 -3.50 -5.47 3.53
CA VAL A 235 -2.44 -4.85 2.76
C VAL A 235 -1.64 -3.92 3.67
N PHE A 236 -0.32 -3.92 3.50
CA PHE A 236 0.59 -2.93 4.06
C PHE A 236 1.57 -2.48 2.99
N ASP A 237 1.55 -1.19 2.66
CA ASP A 237 2.37 -0.62 1.57
C ASP A 237 3.24 0.57 2.05
N GLY A 238 3.30 0.80 3.36
CA GLY A 238 3.97 1.95 3.97
C GLY A 238 3.11 3.24 4.02
N SER A 239 2.00 3.29 3.30
CA SER A 239 0.96 4.35 3.37
C SER A 239 -0.30 3.84 4.08
N HIS A 240 -0.75 2.65 3.69
CA HIS A 240 -1.95 1.98 4.15
C HIS A 240 -1.61 0.84 5.10
N ALA A 241 -2.52 0.64 6.05
CA ALA A 241 -2.56 -0.49 6.95
C ALA A 241 -4.02 -0.96 6.99
N PHE A 242 -4.44 -1.68 5.94
CA PHE A 242 -5.81 -2.15 5.82
C PHE A 242 -5.97 -3.58 6.32
N LEU A 243 -6.99 -3.80 7.13
CA LEU A 243 -7.40 -5.13 7.61
C LEU A 243 -8.91 -5.30 7.39
N PHE A 244 -9.28 -6.34 6.65
CA PHE A 244 -10.65 -6.77 6.46
C PHE A 244 -10.84 -8.13 7.13
N GLU A 245 -11.93 -8.22 7.88
CA GLU A 245 -12.37 -9.44 8.54
C GLU A 245 -13.84 -9.61 8.18
N ALA A 246 -14.25 -10.80 7.73
CA ALA A 246 -15.63 -11.07 7.32
C ALA A 246 -16.12 -12.44 7.78
N LEU A 247 -17.39 -12.51 8.14
CA LEU A 247 -18.15 -13.74 8.24
C LEU A 247 -18.92 -13.99 6.95
N ILE A 248 -18.84 -15.23 6.47
CA ILE A 248 -19.70 -15.79 5.44
C ILE A 248 -21.01 -16.22 6.12
N ARG A 249 -22.11 -15.59 5.73
CA ARG A 249 -23.45 -15.87 6.27
C ARG A 249 -24.10 -17.06 5.55
N ASP A 250 -25.10 -17.66 6.17
CA ASP A 250 -25.83 -18.80 5.61
C ASP A 250 -26.56 -18.47 4.29
N ASP A 251 -26.91 -17.19 4.08
CA ASP A 251 -27.50 -16.68 2.84
C ASP A 251 -26.47 -16.37 1.75
N GLY A 252 -25.18 -16.60 2.02
CA GLY A 252 -24.07 -16.33 1.11
C GLY A 252 -23.56 -14.88 1.12
N SER A 253 -24.19 -13.98 1.90
CA SER A 253 -23.68 -12.61 2.07
C SER A 253 -22.44 -12.57 2.97
N LEU A 254 -21.69 -11.48 2.89
CA LEU A 254 -20.57 -11.18 3.78
C LEU A 254 -20.98 -10.07 4.76
N THR A 255 -20.55 -10.20 6.01
CA THR A 255 -20.58 -9.10 6.97
C THR A 255 -19.27 -9.07 7.73
N GLY A 256 -18.68 -7.90 7.83
CA GLY A 256 -17.33 -7.78 8.32
C GLY A 256 -17.01 -6.42 8.92
N THR A 257 -15.76 -6.28 9.31
CA THR A 257 -15.16 -5.03 9.78
C THR A 257 -13.98 -4.69 8.89
N PHE A 258 -13.82 -3.41 8.59
CA PHE A 258 -12.68 -2.83 7.90
C PHE A 258 -11.95 -1.87 8.84
N ARG A 259 -10.62 -1.98 8.91
CA ARG A 259 -9.76 -1.07 9.65
C ARG A 259 -8.73 -0.44 8.74
N SER A 260 -8.54 0.86 8.91
CA SER A 260 -7.41 1.61 8.34
C SER A 260 -6.54 2.11 9.49
N GLY A 261 -5.49 1.36 9.77
CA GLY A 261 -4.68 1.51 10.98
C GLY A 261 -5.52 1.42 12.26
N ARG A 262 -5.06 2.12 13.29
CA ARG A 262 -5.73 2.30 14.60
C ARG A 262 -6.76 3.44 14.64
N HIS A 263 -6.90 4.22 13.57
CA HIS A 263 -7.65 5.49 13.61
C HIS A 263 -9.02 5.42 12.95
N TYR A 264 -9.28 4.40 12.13
CA TYR A 264 -10.54 4.24 11.43
C TYR A 264 -10.98 2.78 11.47
N ILE A 265 -12.26 2.58 11.79
CA ILE A 265 -12.94 1.29 11.81
C ILE A 265 -14.36 1.51 11.32
N THR A 266 -14.83 0.64 10.44
CA THR A 266 -16.21 0.62 9.98
C THR A 266 -16.68 -0.81 9.75
N ASP A 267 -17.97 -1.06 9.93
CA ASP A 267 -18.58 -2.30 9.51
C ASP A 267 -18.88 -2.25 8.02
N TRP A 268 -18.82 -3.40 7.36
CA TRP A 268 -19.20 -3.51 5.95
C TRP A 268 -20.03 -4.76 5.72
N THR A 269 -20.87 -4.68 4.69
CA THR A 269 -21.63 -5.82 4.18
C THR A 269 -21.36 -5.98 2.71
N ALA A 270 -21.47 -7.19 2.21
CA ALA A 270 -21.40 -7.42 0.77
C ALA A 270 -22.35 -8.52 0.31
N VAL A 271 -22.92 -8.31 -0.87
CA VAL A 271 -23.76 -9.27 -1.57
C VAL A 271 -23.16 -9.54 -2.95
N ARG A 272 -23.24 -10.78 -3.40
CA ARG A 272 -22.72 -11.17 -4.72
C ARG A 272 -23.54 -10.46 -5.81
N ASP A 273 -22.84 -9.77 -6.68
CA ASP A 273 -23.46 -8.98 -7.75
C ASP A 273 -22.43 -8.74 -8.87
N ASP A 274 -22.58 -9.52 -9.94
CA ASP A 274 -21.72 -9.46 -11.13
C ASP A 274 -21.93 -8.16 -11.94
N ASP A 275 -23.05 -7.46 -11.70
CA ASP A 275 -23.43 -6.20 -12.34
C ASP A 275 -23.21 -4.99 -11.41
N ALA A 276 -22.57 -5.18 -10.24
CA ALA A 276 -22.29 -4.11 -9.30
C ALA A 276 -21.43 -3.00 -9.92
N GLU A 277 -21.98 -1.79 -9.96
CA GLU A 277 -21.31 -0.61 -10.49
C GLU A 277 -21.27 0.53 -9.46
N LEU A 278 -20.23 1.34 -9.57
CA LEU A 278 -20.09 2.59 -8.83
C LEU A 278 -20.52 3.74 -9.73
N THR A 279 -20.81 4.89 -9.12
CA THR A 279 -21.00 6.13 -9.87
C THR A 279 -19.82 6.36 -10.80
N SER A 280 -20.11 6.78 -12.05
CA SER A 280 -19.06 7.06 -13.03
C SER A 280 -18.05 8.08 -12.47
N PRO A 281 -16.73 7.85 -12.61
CA PRO A 281 -15.70 8.79 -12.17
C PRO A 281 -15.81 10.16 -12.87
N ASP A 282 -16.47 10.22 -14.03
CA ASP A 282 -16.68 11.45 -14.80
C ASP A 282 -17.84 12.32 -14.27
N GLU A 283 -18.57 11.80 -13.28
CA GLU A 283 -19.78 12.43 -12.74
C GLU A 283 -19.62 13.00 -11.33
N LEU A 284 -18.51 12.65 -10.68
CA LEU A 284 -18.28 12.95 -9.29
C LEU A 284 -17.87 14.41 -9.07
N THR A 285 -16.98 14.91 -9.93
CA THR A 285 -16.52 16.31 -9.95
C THR A 285 -16.91 16.95 -11.27
N ARG A 286 -17.47 18.16 -11.21
CA ARG A 286 -17.96 18.90 -12.38
C ARG A 286 -17.59 20.38 -12.26
N LEU A 287 -17.48 21.06 -13.39
CA LEU A 287 -17.43 22.52 -13.41
C LEU A 287 -18.75 23.12 -12.90
N ARG A 288 -18.67 24.22 -12.15
CA ARG A 288 -19.83 25.01 -11.72
C ARG A 288 -20.42 25.81 -12.87
N GLU A 289 -19.54 26.34 -13.72
CA GLU A 289 -19.86 27.16 -14.88
C GLU A 289 -18.97 26.73 -16.05
N ASP A 290 -19.49 26.81 -17.27
CA ASP A 290 -18.74 26.51 -18.49
C ASP A 290 -17.84 27.71 -18.85
N VAL A 291 -16.72 27.83 -18.13
CA VAL A 291 -15.73 28.90 -18.30
C VAL A 291 -14.33 28.30 -18.47
N PRO A 292 -13.40 28.98 -19.17
CA PRO A 292 -12.02 28.54 -19.24
C PRO A 292 -11.39 28.36 -17.85
N LEU A 293 -10.70 27.24 -17.67
CA LEU A 293 -9.91 26.94 -16.50
C LEU A 293 -8.78 27.98 -16.37
N ALA A 294 -8.64 28.56 -15.19
CA ALA A 294 -7.56 29.47 -14.82
C ALA A 294 -7.10 29.20 -13.39
N PHE A 295 -5.79 29.14 -13.19
CA PHE A 295 -5.17 29.08 -11.87
C PHE A 295 -3.74 29.59 -11.93
N ALA A 296 -3.20 29.95 -10.77
CA ALA A 296 -1.79 30.31 -10.62
C ALA A 296 -1.26 29.77 -9.30
N PHE A 297 -0.24 28.92 -9.35
CA PHE A 297 0.33 28.29 -8.17
C PHE A 297 1.87 28.26 -8.24
N PRO A 298 2.56 28.36 -7.09
CA PRO A 298 4.01 28.26 -7.03
C PRO A 298 4.47 26.80 -7.13
N ASP A 299 5.63 26.57 -7.74
CA ASP A 299 6.37 25.32 -7.61
C ASP A 299 7.15 25.24 -6.28
N VAL A 300 7.95 24.19 -6.13
CA VAL A 300 8.81 23.98 -4.94
C VAL A 300 9.91 25.02 -4.77
N ASN A 301 10.27 25.76 -5.83
CA ASN A 301 11.26 26.85 -5.82
C ASN A 301 10.62 28.23 -5.55
N GLY A 302 9.29 28.32 -5.65
CA GLY A 302 8.52 29.55 -5.47
C GLY A 302 8.16 30.24 -6.79
N ASP A 303 8.55 29.66 -7.93
CA ASP A 303 8.21 30.17 -9.24
C ASP A 303 6.74 29.88 -9.54
N THR A 304 5.98 30.91 -9.88
CA THR A 304 4.55 30.78 -10.13
C THR A 304 4.29 30.45 -11.59
N LEU A 305 3.57 29.35 -11.83
CA LEU A 305 3.05 28.99 -13.15
C LEU A 305 1.56 29.33 -13.20
N ARG A 306 1.14 29.98 -14.28
CA ARG A 306 -0.27 30.19 -14.60
C ARG A 306 -0.69 29.23 -15.71
N LEU A 307 -1.86 28.61 -15.59
CA LEU A 307 -2.34 27.69 -16.64
C LEU A 307 -2.47 28.42 -17.98
N GLU A 308 -2.85 29.70 -17.95
CA GLU A 308 -3.04 30.55 -19.12
C GLU A 308 -1.74 30.80 -19.91
N ASP A 309 -0.57 30.61 -19.29
CA ASP A 309 0.73 30.76 -19.94
C ASP A 309 1.09 29.52 -20.76
N LEU A 310 0.44 28.38 -20.50
CA LEU A 310 0.66 27.12 -21.19
C LEU A 310 -0.08 27.08 -22.53
N GLN A 311 0.62 26.64 -23.56
CA GLN A 311 0.07 26.45 -24.92
C GLN A 311 -0.33 24.99 -25.13
N GLY A 312 -1.18 24.74 -26.14
CA GLY A 312 -1.64 23.39 -26.45
C GLY A 312 -2.71 22.87 -25.49
N PRO A 313 -3.18 21.62 -25.70
CA PRO A 313 -4.08 20.94 -24.78
C PRO A 313 -3.32 20.54 -23.51
N LYS A 314 -4.02 20.41 -22.38
CA LYS A 314 -3.43 20.06 -21.08
C LYS A 314 -4.14 18.88 -20.41
N ILE A 315 -3.37 18.08 -19.69
CA ILE A 315 -3.84 17.29 -18.56
C ILE A 315 -3.45 18.02 -17.28
N VAL A 316 -4.44 18.36 -16.45
CA VAL A 316 -4.20 18.89 -15.10
C VAL A 316 -4.45 17.77 -14.10
N GLN A 317 -3.40 17.30 -13.44
CA GLN A 317 -3.46 16.24 -12.44
C GLN A 317 -3.58 16.83 -11.03
N LEU A 318 -4.71 16.65 -10.36
CA LEU A 318 -4.84 16.95 -8.93
C LEU A 318 -4.39 15.72 -8.15
N PHE A 319 -3.35 15.86 -7.33
CA PHE A 319 -2.76 14.72 -6.63
C PHE A 319 -2.21 15.09 -5.26
N GLY A 320 -1.76 14.10 -4.51
CA GLY A 320 -0.93 14.29 -3.33
C GLY A 320 0.22 13.29 -3.33
N THR A 321 1.41 13.71 -2.91
CA THR A 321 2.60 12.83 -2.85
C THR A 321 2.41 11.60 -1.98
N TRP A 322 1.47 11.70 -1.06
CA TRP A 322 1.10 10.70 -0.07
C TRP A 322 0.07 9.66 -0.54
N CYS A 323 -0.44 9.77 -1.76
CA CYS A 323 -1.55 8.99 -2.28
C CYS A 323 -1.02 7.87 -3.22
N PRO A 324 -1.13 6.57 -2.85
CA PRO A 324 -0.65 5.48 -3.70
C PRO A 324 -1.33 5.39 -5.07
N ASN A 325 -2.64 5.64 -5.16
CA ASN A 325 -3.35 5.64 -6.45
C ASN A 325 -2.86 6.77 -7.37
N CYS A 326 -2.45 7.91 -6.79
CA CYS A 326 -1.83 9.01 -7.52
C CYS A 326 -0.44 8.63 -8.06
N ARG A 327 0.29 7.77 -7.35
CA ARG A 327 1.56 7.20 -7.82
C ARG A 327 1.33 6.30 -9.03
N ASP A 328 0.33 5.43 -8.97
CA ASP A 328 -0.01 4.54 -10.09
C ASP A 328 -0.51 5.33 -11.31
N GLU A 329 -1.30 6.38 -11.10
CA GLU A 329 -1.72 7.29 -12.18
C GLU A 329 -0.53 8.02 -12.82
N THR A 330 0.41 8.52 -12.01
CA THR A 330 1.65 9.14 -12.54
C THR A 330 2.49 8.16 -13.35
N ASN A 331 2.64 6.92 -12.88
CA ASN A 331 3.32 5.87 -13.66
C ASN A 331 2.63 5.63 -15.00
N PHE A 332 1.30 5.56 -14.99
CA PHE A 332 0.51 5.44 -16.22
C PHE A 332 0.73 6.63 -17.15
N LEU A 333 0.68 7.87 -16.66
CA LEU A 333 0.92 9.07 -17.47
C LEU A 333 2.32 9.07 -18.09
N GLN A 334 3.36 8.69 -17.33
CA GLN A 334 4.72 8.58 -17.86
C GLN A 334 4.82 7.54 -18.97
N GLU A 335 4.25 6.35 -18.76
CA GLU A 335 4.24 5.29 -19.75
C GLU A 335 3.48 5.72 -21.02
N TYR A 336 2.31 6.34 -20.84
CA TYR A 336 1.49 6.81 -21.95
C TYR A 336 2.22 7.87 -22.79
N LEU A 337 2.82 8.88 -22.15
CA LEU A 337 3.56 9.94 -22.84
C LEU A 337 4.83 9.40 -23.55
N ALA A 338 5.46 8.36 -22.99
CA ALA A 338 6.65 7.76 -23.59
C ALA A 338 6.31 6.91 -24.84
N ASN A 339 5.12 6.32 -24.88
CA ASN A 339 4.74 5.32 -25.88
C ASN A 339 3.78 5.83 -26.97
N ASN A 340 3.28 7.07 -26.87
CA ASN A 340 2.33 7.65 -27.82
C ASN A 340 2.81 8.99 -28.37
N ASP A 341 2.42 9.32 -29.61
CA ASP A 341 2.65 10.67 -30.17
C ASP A 341 1.58 11.63 -29.65
N THR A 342 1.94 12.40 -28.62
CA THR A 342 1.04 13.33 -27.97
C THR A 342 1.20 14.77 -28.46
N GLY A 343 2.00 15.02 -29.49
CA GLY A 343 2.16 16.36 -30.08
C GLY A 343 2.54 17.45 -29.07
N ASP A 344 1.73 18.51 -28.99
CA ASP A 344 1.91 19.64 -28.08
C ASP A 344 1.18 19.50 -26.73
N LEU A 345 0.67 18.30 -26.40
CA LEU A 345 0.02 18.01 -25.12
C LEU A 345 0.97 18.30 -23.95
N GLN A 346 0.47 19.02 -22.96
CA GLN A 346 1.19 19.33 -21.73
C GLN A 346 0.55 18.66 -20.53
N VAL A 347 1.36 18.28 -19.54
CA VAL A 347 0.87 17.83 -18.23
C VAL A 347 1.28 18.87 -17.19
N VAL A 348 0.40 19.14 -16.23
CA VAL A 348 0.72 19.96 -15.05
C VAL A 348 0.07 19.31 -13.84
N ALA A 349 0.84 19.14 -12.77
CA ALA A 349 0.35 18.52 -11.55
C ALA A 349 0.15 19.57 -10.45
N LEU A 350 -0.98 19.48 -9.75
CA LEU A 350 -1.39 20.31 -8.63
C LEU A 350 -1.35 19.47 -7.36
N ALA A 351 -0.35 19.72 -6.51
CA ALA A 351 -0.13 19.00 -5.26
C ALA A 351 -1.02 19.58 -4.14
N PHE A 352 -1.84 18.71 -3.56
CA PHE A 352 -2.67 18.94 -2.38
C PHE A 352 -2.06 18.17 -1.20
N GLU A 353 -1.21 18.86 -0.46
CA GLU A 353 -0.30 18.23 0.51
C GLU A 353 -0.84 18.22 1.93
N ARG A 354 -0.48 17.20 2.72
CA ARG A 354 -0.96 17.06 4.12
C ARG A 354 -0.61 18.24 5.01
N TYR A 355 0.51 18.91 4.76
CA TYR A 355 0.98 20.05 5.55
C TYR A 355 0.60 21.41 4.95
N GLY A 356 -0.11 21.43 3.81
CA GLY A 356 -0.51 22.64 3.09
C GLY A 356 0.57 23.23 2.17
N ALA A 357 0.17 24.10 1.26
CA ALA A 357 0.99 24.55 0.13
C ALA A 357 2.23 25.40 0.53
N THR A 358 2.21 26.03 1.70
CA THR A 358 3.29 26.93 2.14
C THR A 358 4.28 26.29 3.11
N ASP A 359 4.02 25.08 3.60
CA ASP A 359 4.88 24.39 4.56
C ASP A 359 6.09 23.76 3.86
N GLU A 360 7.28 23.90 4.45
CA GLU A 360 8.52 23.34 3.88
C GLU A 360 8.49 21.80 3.82
N ARG A 361 7.73 21.15 4.71
CA ARG A 361 7.53 19.68 4.65
C ARG A 361 6.80 19.27 3.38
N SER A 362 5.78 20.03 2.96
CA SER A 362 5.09 19.80 1.68
C SER A 362 6.06 20.00 0.50
N ARG A 363 6.86 21.07 0.53
CA ARG A 363 7.89 21.32 -0.50
C ARG A 363 8.89 20.17 -0.59
N ALA A 364 9.37 19.70 0.56
CA ALA A 364 10.29 18.56 0.63
C ALA A 364 9.66 17.25 0.14
N ALA A 365 8.39 17.00 0.46
CA ALA A 365 7.65 15.84 -0.03
C ALA A 365 7.49 15.87 -1.56
N VAL A 366 7.13 17.02 -2.13
CA VAL A 366 7.02 17.21 -3.59
C VAL A 366 8.36 17.03 -4.28
N ARG A 367 9.45 17.64 -3.78
CA ARG A 367 10.80 17.44 -4.34
C ARG A 367 11.18 15.96 -4.35
N ARG A 368 10.99 15.27 -3.23
CA ARG A 368 11.26 13.83 -3.10
C ARG A 368 10.40 13.01 -4.06
N TYR A 369 9.13 13.36 -4.25
CA TYR A 369 8.26 12.69 -5.20
C TYR A 369 8.77 12.88 -6.64
N GLN A 370 9.09 14.11 -7.04
CA GLN A 370 9.65 14.40 -8.37
C GLN A 370 10.96 13.63 -8.62
N GLU A 371 11.86 13.58 -7.63
CA GLU A 371 13.14 12.86 -7.72
C GLU A 371 12.96 11.34 -7.84
N ASN A 372 12.10 10.74 -7.00
CA ASN A 372 11.93 9.27 -6.99
C ASN A 372 11.08 8.77 -8.16
N MET A 373 10.10 9.56 -8.60
CA MET A 373 9.22 9.19 -9.71
C MET A 373 9.78 9.63 -11.07
N GLY A 374 10.76 10.54 -11.12
CA GLY A 374 11.30 11.08 -12.37
C GLY A 374 10.27 11.89 -13.16
N VAL A 375 9.43 12.66 -12.46
CA VAL A 375 8.34 13.45 -13.08
C VAL A 375 8.92 14.54 -13.98
N GLY A 376 8.59 14.48 -15.27
CA GLY A 376 9.11 15.40 -16.30
C GLY A 376 8.29 16.68 -16.51
N TRP A 377 7.16 16.82 -15.81
CA TRP A 377 6.26 17.97 -15.95
C TRP A 377 6.25 18.88 -14.71
N PRO A 378 5.76 20.13 -14.82
CA PRO A 378 5.65 21.03 -13.67
C PRO A 378 4.74 20.47 -12.57
N VAL A 379 5.20 20.60 -11.32
CA VAL A 379 4.45 20.21 -10.12
C VAL A 379 4.31 21.44 -9.22
N LEU A 380 3.07 21.89 -9.01
CA LEU A 380 2.73 23.11 -8.31
C LEU A 380 2.07 22.81 -6.96
N LEU A 381 2.34 23.64 -5.96
CA LEU A 381 1.75 23.54 -4.63
C LEU A 381 0.41 24.29 -4.60
N ALA A 382 -0.70 23.55 -4.70
CA ALA A 382 -2.03 24.13 -4.84
C ALA A 382 -2.67 24.48 -3.49
N ALA A 383 -2.80 23.51 -2.59
CA ALA A 383 -3.39 23.70 -1.26
C ALA A 383 -3.04 22.54 -0.31
N SER A 384 -3.70 22.48 0.86
CA SER A 384 -3.73 21.25 1.63
C SER A 384 -4.76 20.25 1.09
N ASN A 385 -4.69 19.02 1.57
CA ASN A 385 -5.69 17.99 1.28
C ASN A 385 -7.01 18.16 2.07
N ASP A 386 -7.20 19.22 2.86
CA ASP A 386 -8.50 19.55 3.46
C ASP A 386 -9.51 19.90 2.35
N LYS A 387 -10.71 19.29 2.41
CA LYS A 387 -11.75 19.44 1.38
C LYS A 387 -12.13 20.91 1.11
N ARG A 388 -12.13 21.77 2.13
CA ARG A 388 -12.46 23.20 1.97
C ARG A 388 -11.32 23.98 1.35
N GLU A 389 -10.08 23.70 1.75
CA GLU A 389 -8.91 24.33 1.12
C GLU A 389 -8.77 23.92 -0.34
N ALA A 390 -8.94 22.63 -0.64
CA ALA A 390 -8.92 22.13 -2.00
C ALA A 390 -10.00 22.79 -2.89
N SER A 391 -11.22 22.90 -2.38
CA SER A 391 -12.32 23.58 -3.09
C SER A 391 -12.09 25.09 -3.26
N ARG A 392 -11.36 25.74 -2.34
CA ARG A 392 -10.98 27.17 -2.48
C ARG A 392 -9.88 27.38 -3.50
N ALA A 393 -8.96 26.43 -3.63
CA ALA A 393 -7.87 26.49 -4.61
C ALA A 393 -8.40 26.40 -6.05
N LEU A 394 -9.44 25.59 -6.26
CA LEU A 394 -10.09 25.40 -7.56
C LEU A 394 -11.59 25.72 -7.47
N PRO A 395 -11.98 27.00 -7.28
CA PRO A 395 -13.37 27.38 -7.00
C PRO A 395 -14.32 27.14 -8.17
N MET A 396 -13.80 26.94 -9.38
CA MET A 396 -14.59 26.58 -10.57
C MET A 396 -15.13 25.15 -10.50
N LEU A 397 -14.52 24.27 -9.70
CA LEU A 397 -15.03 22.91 -9.48
C LEU A 397 -16.15 22.95 -8.43
N ASN A 398 -17.16 22.09 -8.58
CA ASN A 398 -18.22 21.95 -7.59
C ASN A 398 -17.65 21.47 -6.24
N LYS A 399 -16.68 20.56 -6.28
CA LYS A 399 -15.96 19.97 -5.14
C LYS A 399 -14.70 19.26 -5.65
N VAL A 400 -13.71 19.07 -4.78
CA VAL A 400 -12.61 18.11 -4.98
C VAL A 400 -12.83 17.00 -3.97
N ILE A 401 -13.17 15.79 -4.43
CA ILE A 401 -13.59 14.70 -3.54
C ILE A 401 -12.51 13.66 -3.26
N SER A 402 -11.59 13.45 -4.21
CA SER A 402 -10.57 12.41 -4.14
C SER A 402 -9.31 12.83 -4.87
N TYR A 403 -8.24 12.12 -4.56
CA TYR A 403 -6.99 12.17 -5.30
C TYR A 403 -6.68 10.74 -5.79
N PRO A 404 -6.25 10.57 -7.05
CA PRO A 404 -6.06 11.64 -8.03
C PRO A 404 -7.39 12.14 -8.64
N THR A 405 -7.33 13.24 -9.39
CA THR A 405 -8.39 13.69 -10.31
C THR A 405 -7.72 14.32 -11.54
N LEU A 406 -8.12 13.90 -12.74
CA LEU A 406 -7.61 14.45 -14.00
C LEU A 406 -8.61 15.43 -14.59
N LEU A 407 -8.14 16.61 -14.99
CA LEU A 407 -8.87 17.53 -15.85
C LEU A 407 -8.24 17.48 -17.25
N PHE A 408 -9.05 17.17 -18.25
CA PHE A 408 -8.70 17.18 -19.65
C PHE A 408 -9.11 18.54 -20.22
N VAL A 409 -8.13 19.32 -20.67
CA VAL A 409 -8.28 20.74 -20.99
C VAL A 409 -7.88 21.00 -22.43
N ASP A 410 -8.76 21.65 -23.21
CA ASP A 410 -8.49 21.99 -24.60
C ASP A 410 -7.51 23.17 -24.75
N ARG A 411 -7.29 23.59 -26.01
CA ARG A 411 -6.40 24.71 -26.35
C ARG A 411 -6.93 26.08 -25.92
N ASP A 412 -8.24 26.22 -25.72
CA ASP A 412 -8.90 27.43 -25.22
C ASP A 412 -9.02 27.43 -23.69
N ASN A 413 -8.35 26.48 -23.02
CA ASN A 413 -8.44 26.21 -21.58
C ASN A 413 -9.84 25.75 -21.11
N ARG A 414 -10.73 25.28 -21.97
CA ARG A 414 -12.00 24.68 -21.54
C ARG A 414 -11.79 23.24 -21.08
N VAL A 415 -12.48 22.85 -20.02
CA VAL A 415 -12.42 21.47 -19.51
C VAL A 415 -13.37 20.60 -20.34
N VAL A 416 -12.83 19.63 -21.06
CA VAL A 416 -13.56 18.68 -21.91
C VAL A 416 -14.05 17.49 -21.09
N ARG A 417 -13.23 17.02 -20.15
CA ARG A 417 -13.54 15.89 -19.26
C ARG A 417 -12.89 16.09 -17.90
N ILE A 418 -13.57 15.60 -16.86
CA ILE A 418 -13.02 15.47 -15.51
C ILE A 418 -13.12 14.01 -15.13
N HIS A 419 -12.03 13.37 -14.73
CA HIS A 419 -12.02 11.99 -14.27
C HIS A 419 -11.58 11.95 -12.80
N THR A 420 -12.46 11.50 -11.92
CA THR A 420 -12.25 11.57 -10.47
C THR A 420 -11.89 10.19 -9.89
N GLY A 421 -10.81 10.13 -9.11
CA GLY A 421 -10.25 8.87 -8.62
C GLY A 421 -9.45 8.13 -9.70
N PHE A 422 -8.90 6.98 -9.31
CA PHE A 422 -8.17 6.12 -10.22
C PHE A 422 -8.36 4.67 -9.81
N ASN A 423 -8.79 3.85 -10.75
CA ASN A 423 -8.88 2.39 -10.60
C ASN A 423 -7.60 1.80 -11.22
N GLY A 424 -6.62 1.54 -10.36
CA GLY A 424 -5.29 1.13 -10.77
C GLY A 424 -5.21 -0.32 -11.26
N PRO A 425 -3.98 -0.79 -11.54
CA PRO A 425 -3.76 -2.12 -12.12
C PRO A 425 -4.24 -3.29 -11.26
N ALA A 426 -4.55 -3.05 -9.98
CA ALA A 426 -5.18 -4.02 -9.09
C ALA A 426 -6.64 -4.36 -9.46
N THR A 427 -7.25 -3.62 -10.39
CA THR A 427 -8.68 -3.69 -10.71
C THR A 427 -8.93 -4.21 -12.13
N SER A 428 -10.07 -4.87 -12.34
CA SER A 428 -10.54 -5.22 -13.69
C SER A 428 -10.89 -4.00 -14.56
N LYS A 429 -11.10 -2.83 -13.95
CA LYS A 429 -11.49 -1.58 -14.64
C LYS A 429 -10.31 -0.83 -15.26
N TYR A 430 -9.07 -1.20 -14.94
CA TYR A 430 -7.88 -0.50 -15.43
C TYR A 430 -7.75 -0.51 -16.96
N ALA A 431 -8.06 -1.62 -17.62
CA ALA A 431 -7.99 -1.72 -19.08
C ALA A 431 -8.97 -0.73 -19.76
N ALA A 432 -10.22 -0.71 -19.31
CA ALA A 432 -11.24 0.22 -19.82
C ALA A 432 -10.89 1.69 -19.53
N PHE A 433 -10.26 1.98 -18.39
CA PHE A 433 -9.73 3.31 -18.12
C PHE A 433 -8.68 3.72 -19.17
N LYS A 434 -7.73 2.85 -19.51
CA LYS A 434 -6.68 3.15 -20.50
C LYS A 434 -7.27 3.45 -21.88
N GLU A 435 -8.24 2.64 -22.32
CA GLU A 435 -8.95 2.85 -23.59
C GLU A 435 -9.68 4.19 -23.60
N SER A 436 -10.47 4.47 -22.56
CA SER A 436 -11.21 5.72 -22.45
C SER A 436 -10.30 6.96 -22.34
N PHE A 437 -9.14 6.80 -21.69
CA PHE A 437 -8.13 7.86 -21.60
C PHE A 437 -7.55 8.16 -22.98
N ASP A 438 -7.14 7.14 -23.73
CA ASP A 438 -6.59 7.25 -25.09
C ASP A 438 -7.55 7.99 -26.02
N GLU A 439 -8.82 7.57 -26.06
CA GLU A 439 -9.88 8.23 -26.83
C GLU A 439 -10.01 9.73 -26.50
N THR A 440 -9.92 10.08 -25.21
CA THR A 440 -10.02 11.49 -24.77
C THR A 440 -8.80 12.30 -25.22
N ILE A 441 -7.61 11.69 -25.22
CA ILE A 441 -6.39 12.36 -25.68
C ILE A 441 -6.44 12.57 -27.19
N GLU A 442 -6.89 11.57 -27.96
CA GLU A 442 -7.08 11.70 -29.41
C GLU A 442 -8.05 12.85 -29.75
N GLU A 443 -9.15 12.98 -29.01
CA GLU A 443 -10.10 14.09 -29.13
C GLU A 443 -9.39 15.44 -28.87
N LEU A 444 -8.73 15.57 -27.72
CA LEU A 444 -8.02 16.80 -27.32
C LEU A 444 -6.95 17.23 -28.32
N ILE A 445 -6.12 16.30 -28.80
CA ILE A 445 -5.02 16.65 -29.70
C ILE A 445 -5.52 16.96 -31.12
N SER A 446 -6.60 16.32 -31.56
CA SER A 446 -7.19 16.55 -32.89
C SER A 446 -7.91 17.89 -33.02
N GLY A 447 -8.24 18.54 -31.90
CA GLY A 447 -8.92 19.84 -31.86
C GLY A 447 -10.35 19.79 -32.39
N LYS A 448 -10.99 18.61 -32.28
CA LYS A 448 -12.40 18.41 -32.64
C LYS A 448 -13.34 18.72 -31.50
#